data_AF-A0A8S3HRD1-F1
#
_entry.id   AF-A0A8S3HRD1-F1
#
_cell.length_a   1.000
_cell.length_b   1.000
_cell.length_c   1.000
_cell.angle_alpha   90.00
_cell.angle_beta   90.00
_cell.angle_gamma   90.00
#
_symmetry.space_group_name_H-M   'P 1'
#
loop_
_entity.id
_entity.type
_entity.pdbx_description
1 polymer ?
#
loop_
_entity_poly.entity_id
_entity_poly.type
_entity_poly.pdbx_seq_one_letter_code
_entity_poly.pdbx_strand_id
1 'polypeptide(L)'
;LTIMADTYRNVRVAGANDNIYKDECLYSFDNPESENGLYICMSTFRGVGKAHLERHCRNNPGKNVFLHILRRRKPAPIDVNVEPTKITKLAIGIEGGFDVNQSNRFIFEEKYSIYIHPDVTIPYPDEASQLPEFVKNSADAIIAADSAFLKEERSLMNATWNGEIRRITKHSQTLEQLVNGRKIPPSGWQCDQCELKENLWLNLTDGAILCGRKFFDGTGGNNHAAEHYYRTKYPLAVKLG
;
A
#
# COMPACT_ATOMS: atom_id res chain seq x y z
N LEU A 1 -8.09 22.37 37.29
CA LEU A 1 -7.91 22.68 35.85
C LEU A 1 -6.54 22.26 35.28
N THR A 2 -5.53 21.94 36.10
CA THR A 2 -4.15 21.66 35.65
C THR A 2 -3.86 20.22 35.21
N ILE A 3 -4.78 19.26 35.45
CA ILE A 3 -4.54 17.82 35.22
C ILE A 3 -4.80 17.40 33.76
N MET A 4 -5.66 18.11 33.02
CA MET A 4 -5.99 17.74 31.63
C MET A 4 -4.96 18.18 30.57
N ALA A 5 -4.09 19.15 30.88
CA ALA A 5 -3.12 19.66 29.92
C ALA A 5 -1.91 18.72 29.71
N ASP A 6 -1.53 17.92 30.71
CA ASP A 6 -0.35 17.06 30.61
C ASP A 6 -0.67 15.71 29.94
N THR A 7 -1.93 15.24 30.02
CA THR A 7 -2.37 13.97 29.44
C THR A 7 -2.11 13.86 27.94
N TYR A 8 -2.29 14.96 27.21
CA TYR A 8 -2.20 14.99 25.75
C TYR A 8 -0.88 15.58 25.25
N ARG A 9 0.08 15.84 26.13
CA ARG A 9 1.31 16.58 25.82
C ARG A 9 2.12 16.00 24.66
N ASN A 10 2.08 14.67 24.48
CA ASN A 10 2.83 13.98 23.44
C ASN A 10 2.01 13.68 22.17
N VAL A 11 0.73 14.08 22.12
CA VAL A 11 -0.09 13.90 20.92
C VAL A 11 0.42 14.79 19.79
N ARG A 12 0.53 14.23 18.60
CA ARG A 12 0.98 14.91 17.39
C ARG A 12 -0.06 14.78 16.29
N VAL A 13 -0.15 15.80 15.44
CA VAL A 13 -0.89 15.69 14.16
C VAL A 13 0.07 15.13 13.11
N ALA A 14 -0.35 14.10 12.38
CA ALA A 14 0.48 13.46 11.37
C ALA A 14 0.68 14.38 10.15
N GLY A 15 1.93 14.52 9.71
CA GLY A 15 2.28 15.25 8.49
C GLY A 15 2.39 14.35 7.26
N ALA A 16 2.64 14.94 6.10
CA ALA A 16 2.75 14.20 4.82
C ALA A 16 3.84 13.12 4.83
N ASN A 17 4.96 13.39 5.52
CA ASN A 17 6.12 12.50 5.62
C ASN A 17 6.01 11.46 6.75
N ASP A 18 4.97 11.54 7.58
CA ASP A 18 4.77 10.56 8.65
C ASP A 18 4.20 9.26 8.08
N ASN A 19 4.74 8.14 8.56
CA ASN A 19 4.25 6.80 8.28
C ASN A 19 3.25 6.38 9.35
N ILE A 20 2.02 6.11 8.94
CA ILE A 20 0.94 5.68 9.83
C ILE A 20 0.74 4.18 9.66
N TYR A 21 1.09 3.41 10.69
CA TYR A 21 0.98 1.95 10.69
C TYR A 21 -0.35 1.56 11.33
N LYS A 22 -1.44 1.63 10.56
CA LYS A 22 -2.81 1.36 11.03
C LYS A 22 -3.43 0.05 10.52
N ASP A 23 -2.63 -0.79 9.88
CA ASP A 23 -3.09 -2.07 9.31
C ASP A 23 -2.82 -3.26 10.22
N GLU A 24 -1.73 -3.24 11.00
CA GLU A 24 -1.32 -4.35 11.87
C GLU A 24 -0.58 -3.85 13.12
N CYS A 25 -0.64 -4.64 14.19
CA CYS A 25 0.05 -4.42 15.44
C CYS A 25 1.57 -4.59 15.30
N LEU A 26 2.31 -3.73 15.99
CA LEU A 26 3.77 -3.79 16.04
C LEU A 26 4.34 -5.10 16.64
N TYR A 27 3.55 -5.82 17.43
CA TYR A 27 4.01 -6.97 18.24
C TYR A 27 3.26 -8.28 17.97
N SER A 28 2.15 -8.23 17.23
CA SER A 28 1.26 -9.35 16.95
C SER A 28 0.58 -9.14 15.60
N PHE A 29 -0.22 -10.11 15.15
CA PHE A 29 -1.03 -9.99 13.93
C PHE A 29 -2.39 -9.32 14.18
N ASP A 30 -2.58 -8.65 15.33
CA ASP A 30 -3.82 -7.93 15.59
C ASP A 30 -3.97 -6.77 14.60
N ASN A 31 -5.18 -6.59 14.09
CA ASN A 31 -5.52 -5.57 13.10
C ASN A 31 -6.88 -4.93 13.46
N PRO A 32 -7.37 -3.92 12.72
CA PRO A 32 -8.66 -3.30 13.02
C PRO A 32 -9.84 -4.29 13.07
N GLU A 33 -9.78 -5.41 12.36
CA GLU A 33 -10.83 -6.44 12.32
C GLU A 33 -10.73 -7.46 13.47
N SER A 34 -9.63 -7.47 14.23
CA SER A 34 -9.49 -8.28 15.44
C SER A 34 -10.60 -7.98 16.45
N GLU A 35 -10.81 -8.91 17.38
CA GLU A 35 -11.84 -8.80 18.43
C GLU A 35 -11.77 -7.45 19.17
N ASN A 36 -10.56 -7.03 19.54
CA ASN A 36 -10.31 -5.79 20.27
C ASN A 36 -9.80 -4.64 19.39
N GLY A 37 -9.83 -4.78 18.07
CA GLY A 37 -9.33 -3.76 17.14
C GLY A 37 -7.85 -3.44 17.29
N LEU A 38 -7.48 -2.25 16.82
CA LEU A 38 -6.09 -1.77 16.81
C LEU A 38 -5.98 -0.37 17.41
N TYR A 39 -4.95 -0.14 18.21
CA TYR A 39 -4.71 1.14 18.91
C TYR A 39 -3.50 1.84 18.31
N ILE A 40 -3.74 2.97 17.64
CA ILE A 40 -2.70 3.77 16.99
C ILE A 40 -2.18 4.81 17.97
N CYS A 41 -0.92 4.70 18.39
CA CYS A 41 -0.31 5.69 19.28
C CYS A 41 -0.30 7.06 18.61
N MET A 42 -0.96 8.06 19.18
CA MET A 42 -1.08 9.40 18.57
C MET A 42 0.22 10.22 18.67
N SER A 43 1.27 9.67 19.28
CA SER A 43 2.62 10.24 19.33
C SER A 43 3.57 9.64 18.30
N THR A 44 3.45 8.33 18.01
CA THR A 44 4.39 7.60 17.14
C THR A 44 3.76 7.02 15.88
N PHE A 45 2.44 7.09 15.75
CA PHE A 45 1.64 6.55 14.64
C PHE A 45 1.83 5.05 14.39
N ARG A 46 2.14 4.29 15.45
CA ARG A 46 2.29 2.82 15.40
C ARG A 46 1.05 2.15 15.96
N GLY A 47 0.54 1.16 15.25
CA GLY A 47 -0.53 0.28 15.70
C GLY A 47 -0.06 -0.70 16.77
N VAL A 48 -0.87 -0.88 17.80
CA VAL A 48 -0.63 -1.76 18.94
C VAL A 48 -1.92 -2.50 19.28
N GLY A 49 -1.86 -3.82 19.39
CA GLY A 49 -2.97 -4.64 19.85
C GLY A 49 -3.19 -4.48 21.35
N LYS A 50 -4.42 -4.71 21.82
CA LYS A 50 -4.82 -4.45 23.22
C LYS A 50 -3.89 -5.10 24.26
N ALA A 51 -3.49 -6.35 24.04
CA ALA A 51 -2.60 -7.10 24.94
C ALA A 51 -1.18 -6.50 25.06
N HIS A 52 -0.80 -5.59 24.16
CA HIS A 52 0.53 -5.00 24.09
C HIS A 52 0.56 -3.50 24.45
N LEU A 53 -0.58 -2.90 24.79
CA LEU A 53 -0.68 -1.50 25.19
C LEU A 53 0.20 -1.18 26.41
N GLU A 54 0.15 -2.03 27.44
CA GLU A 54 0.96 -1.86 28.65
C GLU A 54 2.47 -1.90 28.32
N ARG A 55 2.89 -2.90 27.51
CA ARG A 55 4.27 -3.02 27.03
C ARG A 55 4.69 -1.79 26.23
N HIS A 56 3.83 -1.28 25.35
CA HIS A 56 4.11 -0.10 24.55
C HIS A 56 4.30 1.14 25.43
N CYS A 57 3.41 1.39 26.39
CA CYS A 57 3.48 2.53 27.31
C CYS A 57 4.71 2.45 28.22
N ARG A 58 5.05 1.25 28.70
CA ARG A 58 6.26 1.01 29.51
C ARG A 58 7.54 1.35 28.73
N ASN A 59 7.59 0.99 27.44
CA ASN A 59 8.72 1.28 26.57
C ASN A 59 8.73 2.73 26.03
N ASN A 60 7.61 3.44 26.13
CA ASN A 60 7.44 4.80 25.64
C ASN A 60 6.75 5.68 26.70
N PRO A 61 7.49 6.13 27.73
CA PRO A 61 6.93 6.96 28.80
C PRO A 61 6.21 8.20 28.25
N GLY A 62 5.00 8.45 28.75
CA GLY A 62 4.16 9.59 28.36
C GLY A 62 3.42 9.43 27.02
N LYS A 63 3.61 8.31 26.29
CA LYS A 63 2.88 8.03 25.03
C LYS A 63 1.74 7.04 25.27
N ASN A 64 0.75 7.47 26.03
CA ASN A 64 -0.36 6.67 26.51
C ASN A 64 -1.72 7.03 25.87
N VAL A 65 -1.72 7.88 24.84
CA VAL A 65 -2.93 8.30 24.10
C VAL A 65 -2.95 7.62 22.72
N PHE A 66 -4.05 6.98 22.42
CA PHE A 66 -4.24 6.17 21.21
C PHE A 66 -5.55 6.50 20.51
N LEU A 67 -5.53 6.49 19.17
CA LEU A 67 -6.74 6.34 18.38
C LEU A 67 -7.02 4.84 18.23
N HIS A 68 -8.13 4.37 18.78
CA HIS A 68 -8.59 3.00 18.63
C HIS A 68 -9.51 2.87 17.42
N ILE A 69 -9.22 1.88 16.57
CA ILE A 69 -9.96 1.57 15.34
C ILE A 69 -10.51 0.15 15.46
N LEU A 70 -11.83 0.03 15.36
CA LEU A 70 -12.53 -1.25 15.33
C LEU A 70 -13.32 -1.38 14.03
N ARG A 71 -12.91 -2.30 13.17
CA ARG A 71 -13.55 -2.60 11.89
C ARG A 71 -14.38 -3.87 12.03
N ARG A 72 -15.60 -3.84 11.48
CA ARG A 72 -16.51 -4.99 11.41
C ARG A 72 -17.00 -5.18 9.99
N ARG A 73 -16.96 -6.43 9.54
CA ARG A 73 -17.47 -6.83 8.23
C ARG A 73 -18.95 -7.17 8.34
N LYS A 74 -19.80 -6.44 7.64
CA LYS A 74 -21.24 -6.72 7.50
C LYS A 74 -21.53 -7.19 6.07
N PRO A 75 -22.46 -8.12 5.85
CA PRO A 75 -22.91 -8.43 4.50
C PRO A 75 -23.55 -7.18 3.87
N ALA A 76 -23.23 -6.89 2.62
CA ALA A 76 -23.89 -5.84 1.85
C ALA A 76 -25.34 -6.25 1.55
N PRO A 77 -26.30 -5.31 1.57
CA PRO A 77 -27.64 -5.60 1.06
C PRO A 77 -27.54 -6.01 -0.40
N ILE A 78 -28.02 -7.21 -0.74
CA ILE A 78 -28.08 -7.67 -2.13
C ILE A 78 -29.33 -7.02 -2.75
N ASP A 79 -29.13 -6.09 -3.68
CA ASP A 79 -30.22 -5.62 -4.52
C ASP A 79 -30.52 -6.68 -5.59
N VAL A 80 -31.64 -7.37 -5.43
CA VAL A 80 -32.10 -8.46 -6.31
C VAL A 80 -32.47 -7.98 -7.73
N ASN A 81 -32.52 -6.67 -7.98
CA ASN A 81 -32.83 -6.10 -9.30
C ASN A 81 -31.59 -5.77 -10.16
N VAL A 82 -30.37 -5.96 -9.66
CA VAL A 82 -29.14 -5.68 -10.43
C VAL A 82 -28.65 -6.97 -11.07
N GLU A 83 -28.70 -7.07 -12.39
CA GLU A 83 -28.12 -8.20 -13.11
C GLU A 83 -26.60 -8.27 -12.85
N PRO A 84 -26.04 -9.45 -12.51
CA PRO A 84 -24.61 -9.58 -12.25
C PRO A 84 -23.84 -9.27 -13.54
N THR A 85 -23.00 -8.23 -13.48
CA THR A 85 -22.07 -7.87 -14.55
C THR A 85 -21.19 -9.07 -14.88
N LYS A 86 -21.24 -9.53 -16.14
CA LYS A 86 -20.40 -10.63 -16.60
C LYS A 86 -18.93 -10.21 -16.56
N ILE A 87 -18.17 -10.82 -15.66
CA ILE A 87 -16.72 -10.69 -15.61
C ILE A 87 -16.16 -11.36 -16.88
N THR A 88 -15.54 -10.57 -17.74
CA THR A 88 -14.97 -11.02 -19.03
C THR A 88 -13.44 -11.01 -19.04
N LYS A 89 -12.81 -10.41 -18.02
CA LYS A 89 -11.36 -10.29 -17.86
C LYS A 89 -10.94 -10.64 -16.43
N LEU A 90 -9.84 -11.38 -16.29
CA LEU A 90 -9.21 -11.70 -15.01
C LEU A 90 -8.29 -10.54 -14.55
N ALA A 91 -8.85 -9.36 -14.31
CA ALA A 91 -8.09 -8.18 -13.88
C ALA A 91 -8.94 -7.31 -12.95
N ILE A 92 -8.32 -6.69 -11.95
CA ILE A 92 -8.99 -5.90 -10.92
C ILE A 92 -9.09 -4.44 -11.37
N GLY A 93 -10.28 -3.82 -11.30
CA GLY A 93 -10.47 -2.38 -11.52
C GLY A 93 -10.44 -1.90 -12.98
N ILE A 94 -10.63 -2.80 -13.95
CA ILE A 94 -10.72 -2.44 -15.38
C ILE A 94 -12.10 -2.76 -15.96
N GLU A 95 -12.47 -2.09 -17.05
CA GLU A 95 -13.71 -2.37 -17.78
C GLU A 95 -13.75 -3.83 -18.30
N GLY A 96 -14.72 -4.60 -17.81
CA GLY A 96 -14.87 -6.05 -18.01
C GLY A 96 -14.10 -6.93 -17.01
N GLY A 97 -13.35 -6.34 -16.08
CA GLY A 97 -12.62 -7.02 -15.01
C GLY A 97 -13.43 -7.23 -13.73
N PHE A 98 -12.78 -7.75 -12.68
CA PHE A 98 -13.31 -7.75 -11.32
C PHE A 98 -13.35 -6.31 -10.79
N ASP A 99 -14.55 -5.74 -10.69
CA ASP A 99 -14.74 -4.47 -10.02
C ASP A 99 -14.76 -4.71 -8.50
N VAL A 100 -13.74 -4.20 -7.81
CA VAL A 100 -13.58 -4.31 -6.35
C VAL A 100 -14.76 -3.69 -5.62
N ASN A 101 -15.44 -2.72 -6.23
CA ASN A 101 -16.60 -2.06 -5.67
C ASN A 101 -17.91 -2.82 -5.93
N GLN A 102 -18.08 -3.47 -7.09
CA GLN A 102 -19.25 -4.34 -7.35
C GLN A 102 -19.15 -5.71 -6.66
N SER A 103 -17.94 -6.16 -6.33
CA SER A 103 -17.69 -7.45 -5.65
C SER A 103 -17.92 -7.40 -4.14
N ASN A 104 -18.22 -6.22 -3.58
CA ASN A 104 -18.39 -6.06 -2.14
C ASN A 104 -19.71 -6.68 -1.68
N ARG A 105 -19.70 -8.00 -1.54
CA ARG A 105 -20.64 -8.76 -0.69
C ARG A 105 -20.61 -8.29 0.78
N PHE A 106 -19.68 -7.40 1.13
CA PHE A 106 -19.50 -6.91 2.47
C PHE A 106 -19.28 -5.39 2.50
N ILE A 107 -19.92 -4.75 3.46
CA ILE A 107 -19.67 -3.37 3.87
C ILE A 107 -18.82 -3.42 5.15
N PHE A 108 -17.78 -2.61 5.20
CA PHE A 108 -16.99 -2.44 6.41
C PHE A 108 -17.54 -1.25 7.21
N GLU A 109 -17.87 -1.49 8.47
CA GLU A 109 -18.21 -0.45 9.43
C GLU A 109 -17.03 -0.26 10.38
N GLU A 110 -16.55 0.98 10.48
CA GLU A 110 -15.47 1.35 11.39
C GLU A 110 -16.01 2.19 12.54
N LYS A 111 -15.54 1.86 13.74
CA LYS A 111 -15.80 2.62 14.96
C LYS A 111 -14.50 3.14 15.52
N TYR A 112 -14.53 4.39 15.94
CA TYR A 112 -13.37 5.10 16.43
C TYR A 112 -13.57 5.51 17.89
N SER A 113 -12.49 5.50 18.66
CA SER A 113 -12.46 6.10 20.00
C SER A 113 -11.05 6.58 20.36
N ILE A 114 -10.96 7.60 21.20
CA ILE A 114 -9.70 7.98 21.84
C ILE A 114 -9.56 7.19 23.12
N TYR A 115 -8.51 6.39 23.20
CA TYR A 115 -8.17 5.58 24.36
C TYR A 115 -6.94 6.16 25.06
N ILE A 116 -7.08 6.45 26.34
CA ILE A 116 -6.00 6.91 27.22
C ILE A 116 -5.74 5.78 28.22
N HIS A 117 -4.60 5.12 28.04
CA HIS A 117 -4.23 3.96 28.84
C HIS A 117 -4.05 4.35 30.32
N PRO A 118 -4.58 3.57 31.29
CA PRO A 118 -5.23 2.26 31.10
C PRO A 118 -6.77 2.25 30.96
N ASP A 119 -7.49 3.30 31.37
CA ASP A 119 -8.91 3.11 31.70
C ASP A 119 -9.88 4.07 31.00
N VAL A 120 -9.39 5.11 30.32
CA VAL A 120 -10.29 6.13 29.76
C VAL A 120 -10.51 5.86 28.27
N THR A 121 -11.78 5.74 27.88
CA THR A 121 -12.19 5.65 26.48
C THR A 121 -13.23 6.71 26.19
N ILE A 122 -12.97 7.53 25.17
CA ILE A 122 -13.86 8.59 24.70
C ILE A 122 -14.28 8.24 23.28
N PRO A 123 -15.58 8.06 22.98
CA PRO A 123 -16.04 7.81 21.60
C PRO A 123 -15.58 8.90 20.64
N TYR A 124 -15.33 8.52 19.38
CA TYR A 124 -14.96 9.45 18.33
C TYR A 124 -15.85 9.22 17.08
N PRO A 125 -16.45 10.25 16.48
CA PRO A 125 -16.36 11.69 16.80
C PRO A 125 -16.85 12.08 18.21
N ASP A 126 -16.20 13.07 18.82
CA ASP A 126 -16.49 13.53 20.19
C ASP A 126 -17.65 14.53 20.23
N GLU A 127 -18.87 14.01 20.28
CA GLU A 127 -20.12 14.79 20.36
C GLU A 127 -20.24 15.58 21.67
N ALA A 128 -19.67 15.06 22.76
CA ALA A 128 -19.71 15.67 24.09
C ALA A 128 -18.67 16.78 24.29
N SER A 129 -17.85 17.07 23.28
CA SER A 129 -16.80 18.11 23.30
C SER A 129 -15.83 17.95 24.49
N GLN A 130 -15.47 16.72 24.82
CA GLN A 130 -14.55 16.37 25.89
C GLN A 130 -13.07 16.51 25.50
N LEU A 131 -12.78 16.46 24.20
CA LEU A 131 -11.42 16.43 23.66
C LEU A 131 -10.94 17.82 23.23
N PRO A 132 -9.67 18.16 23.50
CA PRO A 132 -9.04 19.33 22.92
C PRO A 132 -8.98 19.26 21.38
N GLU A 133 -9.04 20.43 20.73
CA GLU A 133 -9.08 20.53 19.26
C GLU A 133 -7.89 19.84 18.57
N PHE A 134 -6.68 19.98 19.13
CA PHE A 134 -5.50 19.34 18.54
C PHE A 134 -5.53 17.80 18.60
N VAL A 135 -6.27 17.21 19.54
CA VAL A 135 -6.48 15.76 19.62
C VAL A 135 -7.46 15.32 18.53
N LYS A 136 -8.52 16.10 18.29
CA LYS A 136 -9.47 15.88 17.19
C LYS A 136 -8.75 15.95 15.83
N ASN A 137 -7.96 17.00 15.61
CA ASN A 137 -7.13 17.14 14.40
C ASN A 137 -6.16 15.97 14.19
N SER A 138 -5.56 15.45 15.27
CA SER A 138 -4.68 14.28 15.19
C SER A 138 -5.46 13.02 14.81
N ALA A 139 -6.64 12.80 15.40
CA ALA A 139 -7.51 11.68 15.07
C ALA A 139 -7.95 11.72 13.60
N ASP A 140 -8.47 12.86 13.13
CA ASP A 140 -8.88 13.04 11.74
C ASP A 140 -7.73 12.83 10.75
N ALA A 141 -6.53 13.34 11.08
CA ALA A 141 -5.35 13.12 10.25
C ALA A 141 -4.98 11.64 10.15
N ILE A 142 -5.06 10.87 11.25
CA ILE A 142 -4.78 9.42 11.24
C ILE A 142 -5.85 8.66 10.45
N ILE A 143 -7.13 9.03 10.61
CA ILE A 143 -8.27 8.41 9.91
C ILE A 143 -8.13 8.64 8.39
N ALA A 144 -7.89 9.88 7.98
CA ALA A 144 -7.85 10.28 6.57
C ALA A 144 -6.57 9.82 5.83
N ALA A 145 -5.45 9.66 6.53
CA ALA A 145 -4.19 9.33 5.86
C ALA A 145 -4.15 7.91 5.30
N ASP A 146 -3.48 7.74 4.17
CA ASP A 146 -3.07 6.40 3.71
C ASP A 146 -2.10 5.76 4.70
N SER A 147 -2.23 4.45 4.88
CA SER A 147 -1.31 3.70 5.71
C SER A 147 0.09 3.62 5.08
N ALA A 148 1.10 3.35 5.91
CA ALA A 148 2.47 3.17 5.44
C ALA A 148 2.57 2.08 4.36
N PHE A 149 1.84 0.97 4.53
CA PHE A 149 1.79 -0.12 3.56
C PHE A 149 1.18 0.33 2.23
N LEU A 150 0.05 1.04 2.26
CA LEU A 150 -0.58 1.56 1.03
C LEU A 150 0.29 2.60 0.32
N LYS A 151 1.00 3.45 1.07
CA LYS A 151 1.96 4.41 0.50
C LYS A 151 3.10 3.70 -0.22
N GLU A 152 3.67 2.66 0.40
CA GLU A 152 4.73 1.84 -0.19
C GLU A 152 4.24 1.09 -1.43
N GLU A 153 3.08 0.41 -1.33
CA GLU A 153 2.45 -0.28 -2.46
C GLU A 153 2.20 0.68 -3.63
N ARG A 154 1.64 1.87 -3.36
CA ARG A 154 1.41 2.89 -4.40
C ARG A 154 2.72 3.41 -4.99
N SER A 155 3.78 3.57 -4.20
CA SER A 155 5.10 3.97 -4.70
C SER A 155 5.70 2.91 -5.63
N LEU A 156 5.59 1.63 -5.25
CA LEU A 156 6.00 0.50 -6.09
C LEU A 156 5.14 0.42 -7.37
N MET A 157 3.84 0.66 -7.28
CA MET A 157 2.94 0.71 -8.42
C MET A 157 3.25 1.88 -9.36
N ASN A 158 3.48 3.09 -8.85
CA ASN A 158 3.86 4.27 -9.64
C ASN A 158 5.20 4.06 -10.36
N ALA A 159 6.16 3.38 -9.73
CA ALA A 159 7.41 2.99 -10.38
C ALA A 159 7.21 1.99 -11.53
N THR A 160 6.03 1.35 -11.61
CA THR A 160 5.74 0.25 -12.55
C THR A 160 4.64 0.59 -13.57
N TRP A 161 3.84 1.64 -13.33
CA TRP A 161 2.64 1.95 -14.12
C TRP A 161 2.42 3.46 -14.29
N ASN A 162 2.91 4.04 -15.39
CA ASN A 162 2.29 5.25 -15.93
C ASN A 162 0.88 4.86 -16.39
N GLY A 163 -0.17 5.43 -15.78
CA GLY A 163 -1.59 5.12 -16.00
C GLY A 163 -2.16 5.39 -17.40
N GLU A 164 -1.38 5.19 -18.46
CA GLU A 164 -1.90 5.07 -19.81
C GLU A 164 -2.53 3.70 -20.01
N ILE A 165 -3.77 3.67 -20.49
CA ILE A 165 -4.43 2.47 -20.99
C ILE A 165 -3.49 1.80 -21.99
N ARG A 166 -2.97 0.62 -21.65
CA ARG A 166 -2.08 -0.14 -22.52
C ARG A 166 -2.82 -0.48 -23.81
N ARG A 167 -2.37 0.10 -24.93
CA ARG A 167 -2.86 -0.24 -26.25
C ARG A 167 -2.13 -1.47 -26.78
N ILE A 168 -2.82 -2.29 -27.56
CA ILE A 168 -2.18 -3.38 -28.28
C ILE A 168 -1.13 -2.77 -29.21
N THR A 169 0.12 -3.23 -29.08
CA THR A 169 1.21 -2.79 -29.95
C THR A 169 0.97 -3.23 -31.39
N LYS A 170 1.33 -2.37 -32.36
CA LYS A 170 1.34 -2.70 -33.79
C LYS A 170 2.25 -3.88 -34.16
N HIS A 171 3.16 -4.24 -33.27
CA HIS A 171 4.11 -5.35 -33.44
C HIS A 171 3.57 -6.70 -32.97
N SER A 172 2.34 -6.78 -32.42
CA SER A 172 1.83 -8.01 -31.78
C SER A 172 1.73 -9.20 -32.72
N GLN A 173 1.38 -8.96 -33.99
CA GLN A 173 1.22 -9.99 -35.03
C GLN A 173 2.45 -10.13 -35.94
N THR A 174 3.37 -9.16 -35.90
CA THR A 174 4.49 -9.03 -36.84
C THR A 174 5.85 -9.12 -36.17
N LEU A 175 5.89 -9.42 -34.87
CA LEU A 175 7.14 -9.56 -34.14
C LEU A 175 7.88 -10.80 -34.65
N GLU A 176 9.03 -10.58 -35.28
CA GLU A 176 9.96 -11.66 -35.62
C GLU A 176 10.71 -12.10 -34.36
N GLN A 177 10.81 -13.42 -34.17
CA GLN A 177 11.62 -14.04 -33.13
C GLN A 177 12.73 -14.85 -33.79
N LEU A 178 13.98 -14.55 -33.45
CA LEU A 178 15.15 -15.19 -34.02
C LEU A 178 15.36 -16.58 -33.43
N VAL A 179 15.66 -17.55 -34.29
CA VAL A 179 16.09 -18.88 -33.84
C VAL A 179 17.59 -18.83 -33.55
N ASN A 180 17.94 -18.61 -32.28
CA ASN A 180 19.34 -18.49 -31.83
C ASN A 180 19.73 -19.51 -30.73
N GLY A 181 18.83 -20.43 -30.39
CA GLY A 181 19.08 -21.50 -29.41
C GLY A 181 19.17 -21.05 -27.95
N ARG A 182 18.93 -19.76 -27.66
CA ARG A 182 18.96 -19.23 -26.28
C ARG A 182 17.79 -19.79 -25.47
N LYS A 183 18.08 -20.34 -24.28
CA LYS A 183 17.08 -20.81 -23.31
C LYS A 183 17.11 -19.92 -22.08
N ILE A 184 16.00 -19.25 -21.78
CA ILE A 184 15.89 -18.35 -20.64
C ILE A 184 15.55 -19.17 -19.38
N PRO A 185 16.38 -19.16 -18.33
CA PRO A 185 16.06 -19.86 -17.08
C PRO A 185 14.88 -19.20 -16.36
N PRO A 186 14.22 -19.88 -15.41
CA PRO A 186 13.10 -19.31 -14.66
C PRO A 186 13.52 -18.29 -13.58
N SER A 187 14.81 -18.20 -13.27
CA SER A 187 15.37 -17.26 -12.27
C SER A 187 16.88 -17.11 -12.46
N GLY A 188 17.50 -16.24 -11.64
CA GLY A 188 18.96 -16.07 -11.61
C GLY A 188 19.51 -15.25 -12.77
N TRP A 189 18.69 -14.38 -13.36
CA TRP A 189 19.08 -13.56 -14.49
C TRP A 189 20.09 -12.48 -14.11
N GLN A 190 20.93 -12.12 -15.08
CA GLN A 190 21.88 -11.02 -15.00
C GLN A 190 21.88 -10.30 -16.34
N CYS A 191 22.16 -8.98 -16.32
CA CYS A 191 22.36 -8.22 -17.54
C CYS A 191 23.53 -8.81 -18.36
N ASP A 192 23.34 -8.99 -19.66
CA ASP A 192 24.38 -9.48 -20.59
C ASP A 192 25.57 -8.51 -20.76
N GLN A 193 25.53 -7.31 -20.16
CA GLN A 193 26.51 -6.23 -20.36
C GLN A 193 27.03 -5.62 -19.04
N CYS A 194 26.46 -6.01 -17.88
CA CYS A 194 26.96 -5.58 -16.56
C CYS A 194 26.55 -6.56 -15.44
N GLU A 195 26.82 -6.20 -14.19
CA GLU A 195 26.59 -7.06 -13.02
C GLU A 195 25.18 -6.92 -12.41
N LEU A 196 24.32 -6.09 -12.99
CA LEU A 196 22.96 -5.89 -12.48
C LEU A 196 22.13 -7.17 -12.61
N LYS A 197 21.45 -7.54 -11.51
CA LYS A 197 20.57 -8.72 -11.39
C LYS A 197 19.10 -8.36 -11.24
N GLU A 198 18.79 -7.06 -11.17
CA GLU A 198 17.46 -6.52 -10.98
C GLU A 198 17.16 -5.49 -12.08
N ASN A 199 15.87 -5.15 -12.26
CA ASN A 199 15.42 -4.27 -13.35
C ASN A 199 15.91 -4.75 -14.73
N LEU A 200 15.72 -6.05 -14.99
CA LEU A 200 16.14 -6.70 -16.23
C LEU A 200 14.98 -6.81 -17.21
N TRP A 201 15.29 -6.64 -18.49
CA TRP A 201 14.36 -6.65 -19.60
C TRP A 201 14.82 -7.69 -20.61
N LEU A 202 13.94 -8.66 -20.88
CA LEU A 202 14.14 -9.68 -21.91
C LEU A 202 13.58 -9.18 -23.22
N ASN A 203 14.43 -8.99 -24.23
CA ASN A 203 13.98 -8.66 -25.58
C ASN A 203 13.28 -9.86 -26.22
N LEU A 204 12.08 -9.67 -26.77
CA LEU A 204 11.25 -10.75 -27.30
C LEU A 204 11.68 -11.21 -28.70
N THR A 205 12.54 -10.47 -29.39
CA THR A 205 13.05 -10.85 -30.72
C THR A 205 14.26 -11.77 -30.63
N ASP A 206 15.23 -11.48 -29.77
CA ASP A 206 16.51 -12.22 -29.72
C ASP A 206 16.82 -12.84 -28.35
N GLY A 207 15.96 -12.61 -27.35
CA GLY A 207 16.16 -13.14 -26.01
C GLY A 207 17.28 -12.45 -25.22
N ALA A 208 17.81 -11.30 -25.65
CA ALA A 208 18.79 -10.53 -24.87
C ALA A 208 18.22 -10.13 -23.50
N ILE A 209 19.00 -10.29 -22.42
CA ILE A 209 18.61 -9.88 -21.06
C ILE A 209 19.46 -8.68 -20.67
N LEU A 210 18.83 -7.52 -20.53
CA LEU A 210 19.55 -6.25 -20.37
C LEU A 210 18.91 -5.38 -19.30
N CYS A 211 19.74 -4.63 -18.56
CA CYS A 211 19.24 -3.75 -17.51
C CYS A 211 18.46 -2.55 -18.10
N GLY A 212 17.49 -2.08 -17.32
CA GLY A 212 16.62 -0.96 -17.66
C GLY A 212 17.32 0.39 -17.72
N ARG A 213 16.52 1.45 -17.88
CA ARG A 213 17.02 2.82 -18.02
C ARG A 213 17.61 3.36 -16.72
N LYS A 214 18.56 4.28 -16.86
CA LYS A 214 19.09 5.08 -15.75
C LYS A 214 18.17 6.25 -15.47
N PHE A 215 17.83 6.48 -14.21
CA PHE A 215 17.05 7.64 -13.78
C PHE A 215 17.96 8.81 -13.40
N PHE A 216 17.39 10.02 -13.40
CA PHE A 216 18.13 11.26 -13.13
C PHE A 216 18.63 11.36 -11.68
N ASP A 217 17.98 10.65 -10.77
CA ASP A 217 18.33 10.54 -9.35
C ASP A 217 19.48 9.54 -9.07
N GLY A 218 20.03 8.94 -10.13
CA GLY A 218 21.12 7.97 -10.06
C GLY A 218 20.67 6.52 -9.85
N THR A 219 19.37 6.27 -9.65
CA THR A 219 18.80 4.93 -9.50
C THR A 219 18.45 4.30 -10.87
N GLY A 220 17.99 3.05 -10.88
CA GLY A 220 17.58 2.34 -12.09
C GLY A 220 18.65 1.38 -12.65
N GLY A 221 18.77 1.31 -13.97
CA GLY A 221 19.78 0.49 -14.66
C GLY A 221 20.80 1.33 -15.44
N ASN A 222 21.57 0.69 -16.31
CA ASN A 222 22.64 1.31 -17.11
C ASN A 222 22.25 1.53 -18.60
N ASN A 223 20.95 1.63 -18.91
CA ASN A 223 20.43 1.87 -20.27
C ASN A 223 20.64 0.76 -21.32
N HIS A 224 21.31 -0.35 -20.99
CA HIS A 224 21.65 -1.38 -21.96
C HIS A 224 20.46 -1.91 -22.78
N ALA A 225 19.26 -2.06 -22.19
CA ALA A 225 18.07 -2.49 -22.92
C ALA A 225 17.63 -1.46 -23.98
N ALA A 226 17.71 -0.17 -23.66
CA ALA A 226 17.37 0.92 -24.58
C ALA A 226 18.42 1.06 -25.69
N GLU A 227 19.70 0.99 -25.34
CA GLU A 227 20.83 1.00 -26.29
C GLU A 227 20.75 -0.17 -27.27
N HIS A 228 20.40 -1.35 -26.77
CA HIS A 228 20.15 -2.51 -27.61
C HIS A 228 19.02 -2.25 -28.60
N TYR A 229 17.86 -1.74 -28.14
CA TYR A 229 16.79 -1.33 -29.05
C TYR A 229 17.28 -0.31 -30.09
N TYR A 230 18.07 0.69 -29.71
CA TYR A 230 18.55 1.69 -30.67
C TYR A 230 19.42 1.07 -31.77
N ARG A 231 20.21 0.04 -31.45
CA ARG A 231 21.07 -0.69 -32.38
C ARG A 231 20.31 -1.68 -33.25
N THR A 232 19.40 -2.47 -32.68
CA THR A 232 18.75 -3.59 -33.38
C THR A 232 17.36 -3.26 -33.91
N LYS A 233 16.71 -2.24 -33.34
CA LYS A 233 15.29 -1.90 -33.53
C LYS A 233 14.31 -2.98 -33.09
N TYR A 234 14.73 -3.95 -32.28
CA TYR A 234 13.87 -5.00 -31.74
C TYR A 234 12.89 -4.43 -30.71
N PRO A 235 11.59 -4.32 -31.05
CA PRO A 235 10.74 -3.28 -30.48
C PRO A 235 10.09 -3.65 -29.14
N LEU A 236 10.07 -4.93 -28.78
CA LEU A 236 9.35 -5.42 -27.61
C LEU A 236 10.29 -6.10 -26.64
N ALA A 237 10.12 -5.76 -25.36
CA ALA A 237 10.78 -6.44 -24.25
C ALA A 237 9.77 -6.64 -23.12
N VAL A 238 10.00 -7.68 -22.32
CA VAL A 238 9.23 -7.97 -21.11
C VAL A 238 10.15 -7.80 -19.89
N LYS A 239 9.66 -7.17 -18.83
CA LYS A 239 10.39 -7.07 -17.57
C LYS A 239 10.42 -8.45 -16.91
N LEU A 240 11.59 -8.86 -16.43
CA LEU A 240 11.77 -10.12 -15.71
C LEU A 240 11.47 -9.92 -14.21
N GLY A 241 10.68 -10.82 -13.63
CA GLY A 241 10.11 -10.71 -12.28
C GLY A 241 8.78 -9.95 -12.26
#